data_AF-Q9I2K9-F1
#
_entry.id   AF-Q9I2K9-F1
#
_cell.length_a   1.000
_cell.length_b   1.000
_cell.length_c   1.000
_cell.angle_alpha   90.00
_cell.angle_beta   90.00
_cell.angle_gamma   90.00
#
_symmetry.space_group_name_H-M   'P 1'
#
loop_
_entity.id
_entity.type
_entity.pdbx_description
1 polymer ?
#
loop_
_entity_poly.entity_id
_entity_poly.type
_entity_poly.pdbx_seq_one_letter_code
_entity_poly.pdbx_strand_id
1 'polypeptide(L)'
;MKILALLAACLLAGCAANAPLRDDSESTCADMRPCSDSYYERHPNYEIGFVEYSERGNDFAPARTQRLIDQLKRYSAGGDIAMVVFIHGWKHNAGRDDGNVASFNKALANLASSGVLGKRRLVGLYVGWRGKSMHGLYSENLTYWDRKAVAEEVGRGGVAELFAQLERIDRKDRNYLVIVGHSFGGAITLGALHDPLLERLLALQDGQRIRAFGDAVIMLNPAIEANQGLLLKENSLKVGALGTQPPPLLYVISSHGDSATHFAFPLGQWVGVNLTWSQVDLDRTYNGTRYRLREEDLDTTALGNYSLYRTALLIDRECPLPDGSDNCAPRPPEPRVIDDTDIGKWRFRSFCSADGGNADPALPRMPCYSNEPVNFIYTSQSFIADHNDIFNDQVIAFMATAVSKAIYERTAGASYYRECHDPVRKNFSFGKCFDFHYLKATAMHRRLQRQLSEPGTRSEQDVLYENPL
;
A
#
# COMPACT_ATOMS: atom_id res chain seq x y z
N MET A 1 -30.98 -37.07 -5.80
CA MET A 1 -30.41 -36.81 -7.16
C MET A 1 -30.68 -35.41 -7.70
N LYS A 2 -31.90 -34.85 -7.64
CA LYS A 2 -32.19 -33.50 -8.16
C LYS A 2 -31.44 -32.35 -7.45
N ILE A 3 -31.20 -32.47 -6.14
CA ILE A 3 -30.48 -31.45 -5.34
C ILE A 3 -28.97 -31.42 -5.69
N LEU A 4 -28.34 -32.57 -5.93
CA LEU A 4 -26.94 -32.62 -6.39
C LEU A 4 -26.77 -32.02 -7.79
N ALA A 5 -27.73 -32.24 -8.69
CA ALA A 5 -27.68 -31.67 -10.03
C ALA A 5 -27.84 -30.13 -10.02
N LEU A 6 -28.68 -29.60 -9.13
CA LEU A 6 -28.82 -28.15 -8.93
C LEU A 6 -27.56 -27.52 -8.30
N LEU A 7 -26.96 -28.17 -7.30
CA LEU A 7 -25.68 -27.73 -6.72
C LEU A 7 -24.53 -27.76 -7.73
N ALA A 8 -24.43 -28.81 -8.55
CA ALA A 8 -23.42 -28.91 -9.60
C ALA A 8 -23.64 -27.88 -10.73
N ALA A 9 -24.89 -27.58 -11.09
CA ALA A 9 -25.21 -26.55 -12.08
C ALA A 9 -24.90 -25.13 -11.58
N CYS A 10 -25.15 -24.84 -10.29
CA CYS A 10 -24.77 -23.56 -9.67
C CYS A 10 -23.24 -23.40 -9.56
N LEU A 11 -22.49 -24.49 -9.34
CA LEU A 11 -21.02 -24.47 -9.33
C LEU A 11 -20.43 -24.20 -10.72
N LEU A 12 -21.11 -24.60 -11.80
CA LEU A 12 -20.62 -24.40 -13.18
C LEU A 12 -20.92 -23.00 -13.75
N ALA A 13 -21.97 -22.33 -13.27
CA ALA A 13 -22.31 -20.96 -13.71
C ALA A 13 -21.53 -19.86 -12.96
N GLY A 14 -20.80 -20.22 -11.89
CA GLY A 14 -20.12 -19.27 -11.02
C GLY A 14 -18.64 -19.00 -11.33
N CYS A 15 -18.04 -19.71 -12.29
CA CYS A 15 -16.62 -19.57 -12.61
C CYS A 15 -16.36 -18.34 -13.49
N ALA A 16 -15.63 -17.35 -12.97
CA ALA A 16 -15.16 -16.23 -13.77
C ALA A 16 -14.19 -16.72 -14.88
N ALA A 17 -14.51 -16.51 -16.16
CA ALA A 17 -13.69 -16.95 -17.30
C ALA A 17 -12.27 -16.38 -17.24
N ASN A 18 -11.19 -17.17 -17.28
CA ASN A 18 -9.79 -16.72 -17.11
C ASN A 18 -9.26 -15.86 -18.29
N ALA A 19 -9.67 -14.60 -18.36
CA ALA A 19 -9.41 -13.63 -19.43
C ALA A 19 -9.18 -12.21 -18.88
N PRO A 20 -8.63 -11.25 -19.63
CA PRO A 20 -8.66 -9.85 -19.19
C PRO A 20 -10.11 -9.34 -19.14
N LEU A 21 -10.44 -8.49 -18.17
CA LEU A 21 -11.71 -7.78 -18.06
C LEU A 21 -11.71 -6.50 -18.91
N ARG A 22 -10.53 -5.95 -19.18
CA ARG A 22 -10.36 -4.77 -20.05
C ARG A 22 -10.09 -5.19 -21.48
N ASP A 23 -10.63 -4.44 -22.43
CA ASP A 23 -10.42 -4.63 -23.86
C ASP A 23 -9.20 -3.84 -24.39
N ASP A 24 -8.94 -3.90 -25.71
CA ASP A 24 -7.81 -3.23 -26.36
C ASP A 24 -8.07 -1.76 -26.71
N SER A 25 -9.24 -1.19 -26.37
CA SER A 25 -9.61 0.17 -26.71
C SER A 25 -8.96 1.21 -25.79
N GLU A 26 -8.85 2.45 -26.28
CA GLU A 26 -8.54 3.63 -25.47
C GLU A 26 -9.77 4.54 -25.44
N SER A 27 -10.12 5.07 -24.27
CA SER A 27 -11.28 5.96 -24.10
C SER A 27 -10.90 7.30 -23.50
N THR A 28 -11.68 8.32 -23.82
CA THR A 28 -11.61 9.64 -23.16
C THR A 28 -12.85 9.81 -22.30
N CYS A 29 -12.66 9.87 -20.99
CA CYS A 29 -13.73 10.01 -20.02
C CYS A 29 -14.02 11.49 -19.74
N ALA A 30 -15.30 11.83 -19.57
CA ALA A 30 -15.74 13.21 -19.36
C ALA A 30 -15.41 13.73 -17.95
N ASP A 31 -15.35 12.83 -16.97
CA ASP A 31 -15.09 13.11 -15.55
C ASP A 31 -14.21 12.01 -14.95
N MET A 32 -14.25 11.83 -13.62
CA MET A 32 -13.43 10.84 -12.92
C MET A 32 -14.03 9.43 -12.85
N ARG A 33 -15.23 9.18 -13.40
CA ARG A 33 -15.88 7.86 -13.42
C ARG A 33 -15.27 7.00 -14.54
N PRO A 34 -15.12 5.67 -14.36
CA PRO A 34 -14.64 4.78 -15.40
C PRO A 34 -15.69 4.72 -16.51
N CYS A 35 -15.34 5.15 -17.72
CA CYS A 35 -16.31 5.38 -18.77
C CYS A 35 -16.48 4.20 -19.74
N SER A 36 -15.57 3.22 -19.72
CA SER A 36 -15.56 2.08 -20.64
C SER A 36 -14.79 0.90 -20.03
N ASP A 37 -14.77 -0.23 -20.74
CA ASP A 37 -13.91 -1.37 -20.42
C ASP A 37 -12.51 -1.23 -21.04
N SER A 38 -12.11 -0.02 -21.45
CA SER A 38 -10.80 0.25 -22.06
C SER A 38 -9.66 -0.08 -21.11
N TYR A 39 -8.56 -0.65 -21.64
CA TYR A 39 -7.32 -0.78 -20.86
C TYR A 39 -6.64 0.56 -20.58
N TYR A 40 -6.99 1.60 -21.33
CA TYR A 40 -6.43 2.94 -21.17
C TYR A 40 -7.52 4.01 -21.19
N GLU A 41 -7.65 4.73 -20.08
CA GLU A 41 -8.66 5.78 -19.89
C GLU A 41 -7.95 7.13 -19.73
N ARG A 42 -8.36 8.12 -20.53
CA ARG A 42 -7.90 9.51 -20.44
C ARG A 42 -8.97 10.36 -19.77
N HIS A 43 -8.69 10.81 -18.55
CA HIS A 43 -9.55 11.71 -17.80
C HIS A 43 -9.06 13.16 -17.96
N PRO A 44 -9.83 14.19 -17.54
CA PRO A 44 -9.45 15.59 -17.78
C PRO A 44 -8.06 15.99 -17.27
N ASN A 45 -7.60 15.43 -16.15
CA ASN A 45 -6.33 15.83 -15.49
C ASN A 45 -5.38 14.67 -15.18
N TYR A 46 -5.74 13.43 -15.53
CA TYR A 46 -4.94 12.24 -15.29
C TYR A 46 -5.30 11.15 -16.30
N GLU A 47 -4.48 10.12 -16.38
CA GLU A 47 -4.74 8.94 -17.20
C GLU A 47 -4.64 7.69 -16.33
N ILE A 48 -5.31 6.61 -16.74
CA ILE A 48 -5.26 5.31 -16.08
C ILE A 48 -4.95 4.23 -17.12
N GLY A 49 -4.01 3.35 -16.79
CA GLY A 49 -3.73 2.14 -17.54
C GLY A 49 -4.02 0.90 -16.69
N PHE A 50 -4.61 -0.13 -17.28
CA PHE A 50 -4.88 -1.40 -16.65
C PHE A 50 -3.91 -2.47 -17.19
N VAL A 51 -3.24 -3.17 -16.28
CA VAL A 51 -2.40 -4.33 -16.59
C VAL A 51 -2.96 -5.51 -15.83
N GLU A 52 -3.35 -6.57 -16.53
CA GLU A 52 -4.08 -7.68 -15.94
C GLU A 52 -3.30 -8.99 -16.06
N TYR A 53 -3.23 -9.72 -14.95
CA TYR A 53 -2.48 -10.97 -14.85
C TYR A 53 -3.40 -12.17 -14.65
N SER A 54 -3.02 -13.26 -15.32
CA SER A 54 -3.59 -14.59 -15.09
C SER A 54 -3.23 -15.12 -13.70
N GLU A 55 -3.89 -16.20 -13.29
CA GLU A 55 -3.63 -16.87 -12.01
C GLU A 55 -2.20 -17.42 -11.84
N ARG A 56 -1.43 -17.47 -12.94
CA ARG A 56 -0.03 -17.91 -12.98
C ARG A 56 0.96 -16.75 -13.15
N GLY A 57 0.51 -15.51 -12.93
CA GLY A 57 1.35 -14.32 -13.08
C GLY A 57 1.73 -13.96 -14.51
N ASN A 58 1.15 -14.61 -15.53
CA ASN A 58 1.36 -14.19 -16.92
C ASN A 58 0.48 -12.98 -17.24
N ASP A 59 1.05 -11.97 -17.88
CA ASP A 59 0.32 -10.84 -18.46
C ASP A 59 -0.65 -11.35 -19.54
N PHE A 60 -1.94 -11.02 -19.42
CA PHE A 60 -2.96 -11.41 -20.38
C PHE A 60 -2.77 -10.78 -21.76
N ALA A 61 -2.12 -9.61 -21.85
CA ALA A 61 -1.93 -8.88 -23.08
C ALA A 61 -0.55 -8.17 -23.12
N PRO A 62 0.57 -8.91 -23.28
CA PRO A 62 1.92 -8.35 -23.24
C PRO A 62 2.15 -7.20 -24.23
N ALA A 63 1.59 -7.29 -25.45
CA ALA A 63 1.69 -6.22 -26.44
C ALA A 63 0.98 -4.93 -25.99
N ARG A 64 -0.12 -5.05 -25.26
CA ARG A 64 -0.89 -3.93 -24.70
C ARG A 64 -0.14 -3.26 -23.56
N THR A 65 0.41 -4.05 -22.66
CA THR A 65 1.29 -3.57 -21.59
C THR A 65 2.51 -2.86 -22.16
N GLN A 66 3.13 -3.40 -23.22
CA GLN A 66 4.26 -2.74 -23.88
C GLN A 66 3.86 -1.39 -24.49
N ARG A 67 2.67 -1.26 -25.10
CA ARG A 67 2.15 0.03 -25.61
C ARG A 67 2.00 1.05 -24.47
N LEU A 68 1.45 0.64 -23.33
CA LEU A 68 1.33 1.48 -22.14
C LEU A 68 2.72 1.92 -21.65
N ILE A 69 3.66 0.99 -21.48
CA ILE A 69 5.03 1.30 -21.07
C ILE A 69 5.72 2.26 -22.04
N ASP A 70 5.57 2.07 -23.34
CA ASP A 70 6.16 2.96 -24.34
C ASP A 70 5.52 4.34 -24.34
N GLN A 71 4.24 4.45 -24.02
CA GLN A 71 3.57 5.73 -23.78
C GLN A 71 4.14 6.46 -22.56
N LEU A 72 4.36 5.75 -21.45
CA LEU A 72 5.00 6.30 -20.25
C LEU A 72 6.44 6.76 -20.54
N LYS A 73 7.21 5.99 -21.31
CA LYS A 73 8.55 6.39 -21.79
C LYS A 73 8.49 7.67 -22.62
N ARG A 74 7.53 7.81 -23.53
CA ARG A 74 7.34 9.05 -24.33
C ARG A 74 7.03 10.26 -23.45
N TYR A 75 6.17 10.09 -22.44
CA TYR A 75 5.88 11.17 -21.49
C TYR A 75 7.10 11.58 -20.67
N SER A 76 7.87 10.60 -20.15
CA SER A 76 9.12 10.83 -19.45
C SER A 76 10.19 11.51 -20.34
N ALA A 77 10.23 11.18 -21.64
CA ALA A 77 11.14 11.83 -22.57
C ALA A 77 10.76 13.30 -22.83
N GLY A 78 9.46 13.60 -22.97
CA GLY A 78 8.95 14.94 -23.25
C GLY A 78 8.77 15.86 -22.04
N GLY A 79 8.74 15.31 -20.83
CA GLY A 79 8.46 16.06 -19.60
C GLY A 79 8.65 15.23 -18.33
N ASP A 80 8.09 15.68 -17.22
CA ASP A 80 8.16 14.97 -15.94
C ASP A 80 6.83 14.20 -15.73
N ILE A 81 6.91 12.94 -15.30
CA ILE A 81 5.74 12.07 -15.08
C ILE A 81 5.64 11.63 -13.62
N ALA A 82 4.43 11.50 -13.10
CA ALA A 82 4.12 10.84 -11.83
C ALA A 82 3.31 9.57 -12.11
N MET A 83 3.86 8.42 -11.75
CA MET A 83 3.26 7.11 -11.91
C MET A 83 2.77 6.63 -10.53
N VAL A 84 1.49 6.27 -10.44
CA VAL A 84 0.91 5.70 -9.21
C VAL A 84 0.36 4.32 -9.54
N VAL A 85 0.95 3.28 -8.98
CA VAL A 85 0.53 1.90 -9.18
C VAL A 85 -0.33 1.47 -8.01
N PHE A 86 -1.49 0.87 -8.28
CA PHE A 86 -2.35 0.26 -7.27
C PHE A 86 -2.61 -1.21 -7.59
N ILE A 87 -2.47 -2.06 -6.58
CA ILE A 87 -2.69 -3.49 -6.65
C ILE A 87 -3.75 -3.86 -5.62
N HIS A 88 -4.89 -4.36 -6.10
CA HIS A 88 -6.06 -4.66 -5.27
C HIS A 88 -5.95 -6.01 -4.55
N GLY A 89 -6.79 -6.19 -3.52
CA GLY A 89 -6.92 -7.42 -2.75
C GLY A 89 -7.90 -8.45 -3.32
N TRP A 90 -8.16 -9.47 -2.50
CA TRP A 90 -9.22 -10.46 -2.68
C TRP A 90 -10.60 -9.80 -2.81
N LYS A 91 -11.53 -10.44 -3.53
CA LYS A 91 -12.88 -9.94 -3.86
C LYS A 91 -12.95 -8.71 -4.78
N HIS A 92 -11.81 -8.22 -5.25
CA HIS A 92 -11.74 -7.18 -6.27
C HIS A 92 -11.17 -7.70 -7.59
N ASN A 93 -11.39 -6.96 -8.67
CA ASN A 93 -10.80 -7.20 -9.98
C ASN A 93 -10.56 -5.86 -10.72
N ALA A 94 -10.22 -5.93 -12.01
CA ALA A 94 -10.00 -4.75 -12.85
C ALA A 94 -11.24 -4.28 -13.62
N GLY A 95 -12.40 -4.86 -13.39
CA GLY A 95 -13.64 -4.51 -14.08
C GLY A 95 -14.04 -3.05 -13.83
N ARG A 96 -14.67 -2.44 -14.85
CA ARG A 96 -15.08 -1.03 -14.83
C ARG A 96 -15.94 -0.65 -13.61
N ASP A 97 -16.81 -1.56 -13.19
CA ASP A 97 -17.77 -1.35 -12.10
C ASP A 97 -17.27 -1.91 -10.74
N ASP A 98 -15.96 -2.18 -10.61
CA ASP A 98 -15.36 -2.58 -9.33
C ASP A 98 -15.15 -1.37 -8.39
N GLY A 99 -15.49 -1.51 -7.10
CA GLY A 99 -15.37 -0.43 -6.11
C GLY A 99 -13.94 0.09 -5.89
N ASN A 100 -12.92 -0.78 -6.04
CA ASN A 100 -11.53 -0.35 -5.96
C ASN A 100 -11.08 0.43 -7.21
N VAL A 101 -11.62 0.09 -8.39
CA VAL A 101 -11.39 0.87 -9.61
C VAL A 101 -11.98 2.27 -9.48
N ALA A 102 -13.21 2.37 -8.95
CA ALA A 102 -13.87 3.65 -8.68
C ALA A 102 -13.08 4.49 -7.64
N SER A 103 -12.68 3.88 -6.53
CA SER A 103 -11.94 4.54 -5.45
C SER A 103 -10.55 5.00 -5.90
N PHE A 104 -9.85 4.18 -6.68
CA PHE A 104 -8.55 4.53 -7.25
C PHE A 104 -8.67 5.72 -8.23
N ASN A 105 -9.67 5.71 -9.10
CA ASN A 105 -9.97 6.84 -9.97
C ASN A 105 -10.21 8.14 -9.18
N LYS A 106 -11.02 8.08 -8.12
CA LYS A 106 -11.28 9.22 -7.23
C LYS A 106 -9.99 9.72 -6.55
N ALA A 107 -9.11 8.81 -6.12
CA ALA A 107 -7.83 9.16 -5.53
C ALA A 107 -6.88 9.86 -6.52
N LEU A 108 -6.82 9.39 -7.78
CA LEU A 108 -6.04 10.05 -8.84
C LEU A 108 -6.64 11.41 -9.21
N ALA A 109 -7.95 11.53 -9.31
CA ALA A 109 -8.62 12.80 -9.55
C ALA A 109 -8.32 13.82 -8.44
N ASN A 110 -8.31 13.36 -7.18
CA ASN A 110 -7.92 14.15 -6.02
C ASN A 110 -6.46 14.63 -6.16
N LEU A 111 -5.54 13.71 -6.40
CA LEU A 111 -4.11 13.99 -6.52
C LEU A 111 -3.82 14.95 -7.69
N ALA A 112 -4.39 14.71 -8.87
CA ALA A 112 -4.23 15.57 -10.05
C ALA A 112 -4.69 17.02 -9.79
N SER A 113 -5.77 17.17 -9.02
CA SER A 113 -6.39 18.48 -8.78
C SER A 113 -5.83 19.20 -7.55
N SER A 114 -5.10 18.50 -6.67
CA SER A 114 -4.52 19.05 -5.43
C SER A 114 -3.37 20.03 -5.66
N GLY A 115 -2.69 19.93 -6.81
CA GLY A 115 -1.45 20.65 -7.13
C GLY A 115 -0.17 19.97 -6.63
N VAL A 116 -0.28 18.85 -5.90
CA VAL A 116 0.86 18.10 -5.30
C VAL A 116 1.80 17.46 -6.34
N LEU A 117 1.40 17.40 -7.59
CA LEU A 117 2.25 16.90 -8.67
C LEU A 117 3.00 18.00 -9.44
N GLY A 118 2.68 19.27 -9.19
CA GLY A 118 3.16 20.40 -9.97
C GLY A 118 2.72 20.27 -11.43
N LYS A 119 3.68 20.35 -12.37
CA LYS A 119 3.44 20.23 -13.81
C LYS A 119 3.56 18.79 -14.35
N ARG A 120 3.73 17.81 -13.46
CA ARG A 120 3.91 16.42 -13.88
C ARG A 120 2.64 15.85 -14.46
N ARG A 121 2.79 15.04 -15.50
CA ARG A 121 1.70 14.24 -16.03
C ARG A 121 1.40 13.09 -15.07
N LEU A 122 0.17 12.97 -14.59
CA LEU A 122 -0.24 11.86 -13.71
C LEU A 122 -0.75 10.68 -14.53
N VAL A 123 -0.14 9.52 -14.34
CA VAL A 123 -0.65 8.25 -14.89
C VAL A 123 -0.79 7.23 -13.77
N GLY A 124 -2.02 6.79 -13.52
CA GLY A 124 -2.32 5.65 -12.66
C GLY A 124 -2.11 4.34 -13.42
N LEU A 125 -1.61 3.32 -12.74
CA LEU A 125 -1.56 1.95 -13.23
C LEU A 125 -2.32 1.05 -12.26
N TYR A 126 -3.41 0.45 -12.71
CA TYR A 126 -4.18 -0.51 -11.93
C TYR A 126 -3.76 -1.92 -12.31
N VAL A 127 -3.17 -2.65 -11.36
CA VAL A 127 -2.77 -4.05 -11.56
C VAL A 127 -3.94 -4.95 -11.19
N GLY A 128 -4.56 -5.50 -12.22
CA GLY A 128 -5.65 -6.45 -12.13
C GLY A 128 -5.15 -7.88 -11.98
N TRP A 129 -5.79 -8.63 -11.11
CA TRP A 129 -5.67 -10.09 -11.05
C TRP A 129 -7.00 -10.69 -10.63
N ARG A 130 -7.12 -12.01 -10.65
CA ARG A 130 -8.37 -12.72 -10.32
C ARG A 130 -8.62 -12.80 -8.80
N GLY A 131 -8.64 -11.65 -8.12
CA GLY A 131 -8.97 -11.57 -6.69
C GLY A 131 -10.42 -11.97 -6.40
N LYS A 132 -11.34 -11.70 -7.33
CA LYS A 132 -12.74 -12.18 -7.31
C LYS A 132 -12.93 -13.33 -8.28
N SER A 133 -13.29 -14.52 -7.80
CA SER A 133 -13.41 -15.74 -8.64
C SER A 133 -14.79 -16.39 -8.64
N MET A 134 -15.65 -16.09 -7.67
CA MET A 134 -17.02 -16.63 -7.58
C MET A 134 -18.04 -15.50 -7.36
N HIS A 135 -19.24 -15.65 -7.93
CA HIS A 135 -20.36 -14.74 -7.70
C HIS A 135 -21.42 -15.41 -6.80
N GLY A 136 -21.78 -14.75 -5.68
CA GLY A 136 -22.98 -15.06 -4.88
C GLY A 136 -22.80 -16.02 -3.68
N LEU A 137 -23.81 -16.05 -2.80
CA LEU A 137 -23.96 -16.98 -1.65
C LEU A 137 -22.85 -16.96 -0.56
N TYR A 138 -22.11 -15.86 -0.40
CA TYR A 138 -20.94 -15.80 0.49
C TYR A 138 -19.85 -16.85 0.16
N SER A 139 -19.94 -17.50 -1.01
CA SER A 139 -19.01 -18.56 -1.43
C SER A 139 -17.63 -18.02 -1.75
N GLU A 140 -17.53 -16.70 -1.99
CA GLU A 140 -16.26 -15.99 -2.14
C GLU A 140 -15.31 -16.32 -0.99
N ASN A 141 -15.82 -16.46 0.25
CA ASN A 141 -15.02 -16.77 1.43
C ASN A 141 -14.29 -18.13 1.34
N LEU A 142 -14.83 -19.07 0.56
CA LEU A 142 -14.23 -20.38 0.34
C LEU A 142 -13.00 -20.32 -0.58
N THR A 143 -12.78 -19.20 -1.26
CA THR A 143 -11.68 -19.04 -2.22
C THR A 143 -10.40 -18.50 -1.58
N TYR A 144 -10.40 -18.26 -0.27
CA TYR A 144 -9.29 -17.60 0.44
C TYR A 144 -7.91 -18.21 0.15
N TRP A 145 -7.72 -19.51 0.39
CA TRP A 145 -6.40 -20.16 0.22
C TRP A 145 -5.95 -20.19 -1.24
N ASP A 146 -6.88 -20.45 -2.15
CA ASP A 146 -6.60 -20.50 -3.58
C ASP A 146 -6.22 -19.09 -4.10
N ARG A 147 -6.96 -18.06 -3.71
CA ARG A 147 -6.65 -16.67 -4.08
C ARG A 147 -5.35 -16.16 -3.44
N LYS A 148 -5.00 -16.62 -2.23
CA LYS A 148 -3.71 -16.34 -1.61
C LYS A 148 -2.55 -16.92 -2.42
N ALA A 149 -2.63 -18.20 -2.77
CA ALA A 149 -1.61 -18.87 -3.58
C ALA A 149 -1.43 -18.19 -4.95
N VAL A 150 -2.55 -17.77 -5.57
CA VAL A 150 -2.51 -16.97 -6.80
C VAL A 150 -1.82 -15.62 -6.59
N ALA A 151 -2.10 -14.92 -5.49
CA ALA A 151 -1.45 -13.63 -5.20
C ALA A 151 0.08 -13.75 -5.10
N GLU A 152 0.59 -14.79 -4.45
CA GLU A 152 2.03 -15.05 -4.36
C GLU A 152 2.64 -15.34 -5.75
N GLU A 153 1.99 -16.17 -6.56
CA GLU A 153 2.43 -16.52 -7.92
C GLU A 153 2.42 -15.29 -8.85
N VAL A 154 1.37 -14.48 -8.78
CA VAL A 154 1.24 -13.24 -9.57
C VAL A 154 2.35 -12.24 -9.23
N GLY A 155 2.69 -12.10 -7.94
CA GLY A 155 3.78 -11.23 -7.49
C GLY A 155 5.14 -11.63 -8.05
N ARG A 156 5.49 -12.92 -7.97
CA ARG A 156 6.78 -13.45 -8.45
C ARG A 156 6.91 -13.47 -9.98
N GLY A 157 5.78 -13.46 -10.70
CA GLY A 157 5.72 -13.46 -12.15
C GLY A 157 5.80 -12.08 -12.78
N GLY A 158 4.85 -11.78 -13.67
CA GLY A 158 4.89 -10.60 -14.54
C GLY A 158 4.72 -9.25 -13.82
N VAL A 159 4.28 -9.21 -12.57
CA VAL A 159 4.24 -7.95 -11.79
C VAL A 159 5.65 -7.46 -11.47
N ALA A 160 6.58 -8.38 -11.14
CA ALA A 160 7.99 -8.03 -10.95
C ALA A 160 8.61 -7.42 -12.21
N GLU A 161 8.28 -7.97 -13.39
CA GLU A 161 8.71 -7.41 -14.67
C GLU A 161 8.15 -6.00 -14.90
N LEU A 162 6.85 -5.79 -14.66
CA LEU A 162 6.21 -4.48 -14.78
C LEU A 162 6.90 -3.45 -13.88
N PHE A 163 7.11 -3.79 -12.60
CA PHE A 163 7.79 -2.89 -11.67
C PHE A 163 9.19 -2.55 -12.13
N ALA A 164 9.98 -3.53 -12.58
CA ALA A 164 11.32 -3.29 -13.11
C ALA A 164 11.32 -2.36 -14.34
N GLN A 165 10.30 -2.45 -15.21
CA GLN A 165 10.15 -1.54 -16.34
C GLN A 165 9.76 -0.12 -15.89
N LEU A 166 8.88 0.02 -14.90
CA LEU A 166 8.50 1.32 -14.33
C LEU A 166 9.66 2.00 -13.62
N GLU A 167 10.48 1.24 -12.88
CA GLU A 167 11.69 1.76 -12.21
C GLU A 167 12.65 2.38 -13.23
N ARG A 168 12.83 1.75 -14.41
CA ARG A 168 13.67 2.31 -15.49
C ARG A 168 13.18 3.66 -15.98
N ILE A 169 11.86 3.89 -16.00
CA ILE A 169 11.25 5.17 -16.37
C ILE A 169 11.44 6.19 -15.24
N ASP A 170 11.27 5.76 -13.99
CA ASP A 170 11.43 6.63 -12.82
C ASP A 170 12.86 7.16 -12.67
N ARG A 171 13.88 6.49 -13.21
CA ARG A 171 15.31 6.90 -13.11
C ARG A 171 15.61 8.35 -13.48
N LYS A 172 14.76 9.05 -14.23
CA LYS A 172 14.87 10.50 -14.46
C LYS A 172 14.56 11.28 -13.17
N ASP A 173 15.46 12.15 -12.72
CA ASP A 173 15.46 12.84 -11.40
C ASP A 173 14.18 13.58 -10.99
N ARG A 174 13.26 13.84 -11.92
CA ARG A 174 12.00 14.55 -11.66
C ARG A 174 10.77 13.68 -11.86
N ASN A 175 10.92 12.44 -12.30
CA ASN A 175 9.82 11.49 -12.31
C ASN A 175 9.52 10.99 -10.90
N TYR A 176 8.26 10.60 -10.70
CA TYR A 176 7.82 9.93 -9.49
C TYR A 176 7.22 8.55 -9.77
N LEU A 177 7.49 7.61 -8.87
CA LEU A 177 6.87 6.29 -8.85
C LEU A 177 6.39 5.95 -7.44
N VAL A 178 5.09 5.69 -7.31
CA VAL A 178 4.45 5.22 -6.07
C VAL A 178 3.83 3.86 -6.34
N ILE A 179 4.07 2.88 -5.46
CA ILE A 179 3.46 1.55 -5.55
C ILE A 179 2.66 1.31 -4.28
N VAL A 180 1.38 0.99 -4.45
CA VAL A 180 0.45 0.76 -3.34
C VAL A 180 -0.22 -0.60 -3.49
N GLY A 181 0.10 -1.52 -2.59
CA GLY A 181 -0.55 -2.83 -2.49
C GLY A 181 -1.52 -2.89 -1.33
N HIS A 182 -2.75 -3.33 -1.56
CA HIS A 182 -3.75 -3.50 -0.50
C HIS A 182 -4.07 -4.97 -0.26
N SER A 183 -4.17 -5.41 1.00
CA SER A 183 -4.58 -6.79 1.31
C SER A 183 -3.70 -7.82 0.58
N PHE A 184 -4.25 -8.74 -0.20
CA PHE A 184 -3.48 -9.64 -1.09
C PHE A 184 -2.71 -8.92 -2.20
N GLY A 185 -3.09 -7.71 -2.59
CA GLY A 185 -2.25 -6.84 -3.42
C GLY A 185 -0.98 -6.37 -2.70
N GLY A 186 -0.98 -6.32 -1.37
CA GLY A 186 0.23 -6.20 -0.56
C GLY A 186 1.12 -7.44 -0.68
N ALA A 187 0.53 -8.64 -0.68
CA ALA A 187 1.27 -9.88 -0.91
C ALA A 187 1.91 -9.92 -2.30
N ILE A 188 1.17 -9.53 -3.35
CA ILE A 188 1.70 -9.38 -4.72
C ILE A 188 2.86 -8.37 -4.74
N THR A 189 2.68 -7.23 -4.07
CA THR A 189 3.71 -6.17 -3.98
C THR A 189 4.99 -6.69 -3.34
N LEU A 190 4.88 -7.38 -2.19
CA LEU A 190 6.02 -7.96 -1.51
C LEU A 190 6.65 -9.07 -2.36
N GLY A 191 5.86 -9.96 -2.96
CA GLY A 191 6.36 -11.01 -3.84
C GLY A 191 7.15 -10.48 -5.03
N ALA A 192 6.73 -9.35 -5.60
CA ALA A 192 7.41 -8.71 -6.73
C ALA A 192 8.68 -7.93 -6.34
N LEU A 193 8.73 -7.38 -5.12
CA LEU A 193 9.79 -6.48 -4.68
C LEU A 193 10.72 -7.04 -3.60
N HIS A 194 10.46 -8.24 -3.06
CA HIS A 194 11.24 -8.81 -1.97
C HIS A 194 12.75 -8.84 -2.29
N ASP A 195 13.13 -9.42 -3.42
CA ASP A 195 14.55 -9.53 -3.80
C ASP A 195 15.18 -8.17 -4.12
N PRO A 196 14.57 -7.28 -4.94
CA PRO A 196 15.07 -5.92 -5.14
C PRO A 196 15.23 -5.10 -3.84
N LEU A 197 14.34 -5.29 -2.86
CA LEU A 197 14.43 -4.61 -1.56
C LEU A 197 15.56 -5.20 -0.72
N LEU A 198 15.69 -6.53 -0.69
CA LEU A 198 16.76 -7.22 0.04
C LEU A 198 18.15 -6.84 -0.51
N GLU A 199 18.32 -6.80 -1.83
CA GLU A 199 19.57 -6.37 -2.48
C GLU A 199 19.96 -4.94 -2.07
N ARG A 200 18.99 -4.01 -1.99
CA ARG A 200 19.24 -2.63 -1.53
C ARG A 200 19.64 -2.58 -0.05
N LEU A 201 19.01 -3.41 0.80
CA LEU A 201 19.38 -3.51 2.22
C LEU A 201 20.79 -4.07 2.40
N LEU A 202 21.20 -5.05 1.59
CA LEU A 202 22.57 -5.58 1.61
C LEU A 202 23.58 -4.55 1.10
N ALA A 203 23.29 -3.86 0.00
CA ALA A 203 24.15 -2.80 -0.51
C ALA A 203 24.31 -1.64 0.49
N LEU A 204 23.25 -1.26 1.22
CA LEU A 204 23.33 -0.28 2.31
C LEU A 204 24.20 -0.77 3.48
N GLN A 205 24.16 -2.07 3.79
CA GLN A 205 25.04 -2.66 4.81
C GLN A 205 26.53 -2.57 4.41
N ASP A 206 26.81 -2.70 3.11
CA ASP A 206 28.16 -2.52 2.55
C ASP A 206 28.56 -1.04 2.39
N GLY A 207 27.75 -0.10 2.87
CA GLY A 207 28.01 1.35 2.78
C GLY A 207 27.81 1.93 1.38
N GLN A 208 27.18 1.19 0.47
CA GLN A 208 26.92 1.67 -0.89
C GLN A 208 25.77 2.68 -0.90
N ARG A 209 25.84 3.65 -1.80
CA ARG A 209 24.71 4.52 -2.10
C ARG A 209 23.74 3.80 -3.01
N ILE A 210 22.49 3.69 -2.58
CA ILE A 210 21.42 3.09 -3.37
C ILE A 210 20.39 4.15 -3.77
N ARG A 211 19.58 3.84 -4.77
CA ARG A 211 18.32 4.53 -5.03
C ARG A 211 17.18 3.63 -4.56
N ALA A 212 16.21 4.19 -3.85
CA ALA A 212 15.00 3.46 -3.46
C ALA A 212 14.24 2.94 -4.69
N PHE A 213 13.40 1.93 -4.50
CA PHE A 213 12.50 1.48 -5.55
C PHE A 213 11.32 2.45 -5.66
N GLY A 214 11.41 3.39 -6.60
CA GLY A 214 10.49 4.54 -6.67
C GLY A 214 10.66 5.50 -5.49
N ASP A 215 9.64 6.34 -5.27
CA ASP A 215 9.60 7.32 -4.17
C ASP A 215 8.80 6.82 -2.97
N ALA A 216 7.89 5.86 -3.16
CA ALA A 216 7.22 5.19 -2.05
C ALA A 216 6.68 3.82 -2.48
N VAL A 217 7.03 2.78 -1.71
CA VAL A 217 6.36 1.47 -1.74
C VAL A 217 5.56 1.34 -0.46
N ILE A 218 4.24 1.20 -0.59
CA ILE A 218 3.30 1.24 0.52
C ILE A 218 2.42 -0.01 0.45
N MET A 219 2.35 -0.75 1.55
CA MET A 219 1.42 -1.86 1.73
C MET A 219 0.38 -1.48 2.78
N LEU A 220 -0.88 -1.38 2.36
CA LEU A 220 -2.01 -1.02 3.22
C LEU A 220 -2.75 -2.28 3.63
N ASN A 221 -2.91 -2.51 4.93
CA ASN A 221 -3.56 -3.68 5.50
C ASN A 221 -3.14 -5.00 4.80
N PRO A 222 -1.83 -5.27 4.61
CA PRO A 222 -1.41 -6.39 3.79
C PRO A 222 -1.77 -7.73 4.45
N ALA A 223 -2.42 -8.58 3.66
CA ALA A 223 -2.80 -9.93 4.06
C ALA A 223 -1.71 -10.91 3.60
N ILE A 224 -0.54 -10.82 4.24
CA ILE A 224 0.62 -11.70 4.03
C ILE A 224 1.25 -12.01 5.38
N GLU A 225 1.86 -13.18 5.53
CA GLU A 225 2.46 -13.64 6.78
C GLU A 225 3.64 -12.76 7.22
N ALA A 226 3.78 -12.58 8.54
CA ALA A 226 4.93 -11.91 9.12
C ALA A 226 6.26 -12.59 8.77
N ASN A 227 6.23 -13.91 8.55
CA ASN A 227 7.39 -14.67 8.12
C ASN A 227 7.95 -14.17 6.76
N GLN A 228 7.09 -13.77 5.83
CA GLN A 228 7.50 -13.25 4.51
C GLN A 228 8.24 -11.91 4.59
N GLY A 229 8.11 -11.18 5.71
CA GLY A 229 8.84 -9.92 5.94
C GLY A 229 10.02 -10.05 6.90
N LEU A 230 10.28 -11.23 7.48
CA LEU A 230 11.31 -11.42 8.52
C LEU A 230 12.71 -10.99 8.02
N LEU A 231 13.10 -11.45 6.83
CA LEU A 231 14.42 -11.12 6.26
C LEU A 231 14.57 -9.61 6.01
N LEU A 232 13.51 -8.94 5.53
CA LEU A 232 13.54 -7.49 5.32
C LEU A 232 13.64 -6.75 6.66
N LYS A 233 12.91 -7.17 7.69
CA LYS A 233 13.00 -6.56 9.04
C LYS A 233 14.39 -6.74 9.63
N GLU A 234 14.95 -7.95 9.59
CA GLU A 234 16.28 -8.24 10.15
C GLU A 234 17.39 -7.47 9.43
N ASN A 235 17.32 -7.34 8.10
CA ASN A 235 18.32 -6.57 7.34
C ASN A 235 18.11 -5.06 7.47
N SER A 236 16.85 -4.58 7.59
CA SER A 236 16.54 -3.19 7.94
C SER A 236 17.16 -2.81 9.29
N LEU A 237 17.06 -3.70 10.28
CA LEU A 237 17.68 -3.51 11.59
C LEU A 237 19.21 -3.36 11.50
N LYS A 238 19.87 -4.21 10.71
CA LYS A 238 21.33 -4.12 10.49
C LYS A 238 21.74 -2.82 9.83
N VAL A 239 20.99 -2.34 8.82
CA VAL A 239 21.21 -1.01 8.22
C VAL A 239 21.05 0.07 9.27
N GLY A 240 19.98 0.00 10.07
CA GLY A 240 19.71 0.92 11.17
C GLY A 240 20.89 1.08 12.13
N ALA A 241 21.48 -0.05 12.54
CA ALA A 241 22.63 -0.11 13.44
C ALA A 241 23.91 0.57 12.91
N LEU A 242 24.04 0.79 11.59
CA LEU A 242 25.18 1.49 11.00
C LEU A 242 25.12 3.02 11.18
N GLY A 243 23.97 3.56 11.60
CA GLY A 243 23.76 5.00 11.84
C GLY A 243 23.68 5.87 10.57
N THR A 244 23.68 5.27 9.38
CA THR A 244 23.47 5.98 8.11
C THR A 244 21.99 6.37 7.94
N GLN A 245 21.66 7.40 7.17
CA GLN A 245 20.25 7.77 6.91
C GLN A 245 19.86 7.31 5.50
N PRO A 246 19.45 6.04 5.31
CA PRO A 246 19.01 5.56 4.01
C PRO A 246 17.66 6.17 3.62
N PRO A 247 17.33 6.21 2.32
CA PRO A 247 15.96 6.54 1.90
C PRO A 247 14.99 5.45 2.42
N PRO A 248 13.71 5.79 2.68
CA PRO A 248 12.69 4.81 3.00
C PRO A 248 12.51 3.85 1.82
N LEU A 249 12.45 2.56 2.11
CA LEU A 249 12.32 1.50 1.10
C LEU A 249 10.91 0.89 1.09
N LEU A 250 10.27 0.79 2.25
CA LEU A 250 8.96 0.14 2.37
C LEU A 250 8.19 0.69 3.58
N TYR A 251 6.91 1.01 3.38
CA TYR A 251 5.94 1.31 4.44
C TYR A 251 4.89 0.21 4.49
N VAL A 252 4.85 -0.54 5.59
CA VAL A 252 3.79 -1.48 5.93
C VAL A 252 2.86 -0.77 6.90
N ILE A 253 1.64 -0.48 6.49
CA ILE A 253 0.65 0.23 7.29
C ILE A 253 -0.51 -0.72 7.58
N SER A 254 -0.84 -0.92 8.84
CA SER A 254 -1.98 -1.75 9.25
C SER A 254 -2.81 -1.06 10.31
N SER A 255 -4.12 -1.31 10.30
CA SER A 255 -5.05 -0.64 11.20
C SER A 255 -5.60 -1.56 12.27
N HIS A 256 -5.80 -1.01 13.47
CA HIS A 256 -6.62 -1.62 14.51
C HIS A 256 -8.06 -1.92 14.05
N GLY A 257 -8.61 -1.11 13.13
CA GLY A 257 -9.95 -1.32 12.57
C GLY A 257 -10.05 -2.50 11.61
N ASP A 258 -8.92 -3.04 11.14
CA ASP A 258 -8.92 -4.09 10.12
C ASP A 258 -9.20 -5.49 10.71
N SER A 259 -10.49 -5.80 10.84
CA SER A 259 -10.95 -7.12 11.27
C SER A 259 -10.50 -8.28 10.35
N ALA A 260 -10.24 -8.02 9.05
CA ALA A 260 -9.87 -9.08 8.12
C ALA A 260 -8.46 -9.59 8.42
N THR A 261 -7.48 -8.70 8.62
CA THR A 261 -6.12 -9.12 8.99
C THR A 261 -5.96 -9.48 10.47
N HIS A 262 -6.89 -9.05 11.34
CA HIS A 262 -6.88 -9.42 12.76
C HIS A 262 -7.54 -10.77 13.06
N PHE A 263 -8.56 -11.18 12.30
CA PHE A 263 -9.32 -12.40 12.61
C PHE A 263 -9.42 -13.38 11.44
N ALA A 264 -9.82 -12.91 10.26
CA ALA A 264 -10.03 -13.80 9.11
C ALA A 264 -8.71 -14.38 8.59
N PHE A 265 -7.67 -13.55 8.48
CA PHE A 265 -6.35 -13.96 8.03
C PHE A 265 -5.72 -14.99 9.00
N PRO A 266 -5.61 -14.72 10.33
CA PRO A 266 -5.03 -15.70 11.23
C PRO A 266 -5.81 -17.01 11.30
N LEU A 267 -7.15 -16.96 11.25
CA LEU A 267 -7.96 -18.18 11.21
C LEU A 267 -7.69 -18.99 9.94
N GLY A 268 -7.64 -18.32 8.78
CA GLY A 268 -7.34 -18.95 7.49
C GLY A 268 -5.93 -19.56 7.45
N GLN A 269 -4.92 -18.84 7.97
CA GLN A 269 -3.56 -19.34 8.06
C GLN A 269 -3.43 -20.49 9.05
N TRP A 270 -4.02 -20.38 10.24
CA TRP A 270 -3.95 -21.44 11.25
C TRP A 270 -4.48 -22.77 10.72
N VAL A 271 -5.62 -22.74 9.99
CA VAL A 271 -6.16 -23.94 9.33
C VAL A 271 -5.19 -24.47 8.27
N GLY A 272 -4.60 -23.59 7.44
CA GLY A 272 -3.67 -24.02 6.39
C GLY A 272 -2.37 -24.58 6.96
N VAL A 273 -1.67 -23.79 7.76
CA VAL A 273 -0.31 -24.02 8.25
C VAL A 273 -0.26 -25.23 9.18
N ASN A 274 -1.14 -25.32 10.19
CA ASN A 274 -1.10 -26.41 11.16
C ASN A 274 -1.51 -27.76 10.59
N LEU A 275 -2.13 -27.79 9.40
CA LEU A 275 -2.43 -29.02 8.69
C LEU A 275 -1.30 -29.46 7.74
N THR A 276 -0.33 -28.59 7.43
CA THR A 276 0.58 -28.83 6.29
C THR A 276 2.08 -28.74 6.58
N TRP A 277 2.53 -28.05 7.64
CA TRP A 277 3.96 -27.80 7.86
C TRP A 277 4.45 -28.15 9.27
N SER A 278 5.68 -28.66 9.36
CA SER A 278 6.43 -28.73 10.62
C SER A 278 7.02 -27.36 10.93
N GLN A 279 6.78 -26.85 12.13
CA GLN A 279 7.26 -25.54 12.58
C GLN A 279 8.45 -25.67 13.53
N VAL A 280 9.30 -24.65 13.54
CA VAL A 280 10.48 -24.51 14.40
C VAL A 280 10.40 -23.20 15.18
N ASP A 281 10.91 -23.23 16.42
CA ASP A 281 11.16 -22.02 17.19
C ASP A 281 12.50 -21.41 16.73
N LEU A 282 12.44 -20.24 16.10
CA LEU A 282 13.62 -19.50 15.66
C LEU A 282 14.20 -18.71 16.84
N ASP A 283 15.23 -19.26 17.47
CA ASP A 283 16.02 -18.52 18.45
C ASP A 283 16.92 -17.49 17.73
N ARG A 284 16.77 -16.22 18.11
CA ARG A 284 17.49 -15.07 17.55
C ARG A 284 18.06 -14.20 18.65
N THR A 285 19.11 -13.44 18.34
CA THR A 285 19.67 -12.45 19.26
C THR A 285 19.81 -11.12 18.54
N TYR A 286 19.16 -10.08 19.07
CA TYR A 286 19.25 -8.72 18.55
C TYR A 286 19.68 -7.79 19.70
N ASN A 287 20.74 -7.02 19.49
CA ASN A 287 21.35 -6.15 20.51
C ASN A 287 21.60 -6.85 21.86
N GLY A 288 22.05 -8.11 21.82
CA GLY A 288 22.32 -8.93 23.00
C GLY A 288 21.09 -9.54 23.69
N THR A 289 19.88 -9.12 23.31
CA THR A 289 18.62 -9.68 23.83
C THR A 289 18.21 -10.87 22.97
N ARG A 290 17.89 -11.99 23.63
CA ARG A 290 17.38 -13.20 22.96
C ARG A 290 15.89 -13.07 22.70
N TYR A 291 15.48 -13.47 21.50
CA TYR A 291 14.09 -13.55 21.07
C TYR A 291 13.83 -14.97 20.57
N ARG A 292 12.65 -15.49 20.88
CA ARG A 292 12.15 -16.74 20.33
C ARG A 292 10.97 -16.40 19.42
N LEU A 293 11.19 -16.52 18.12
CA LEU A 293 10.14 -16.28 17.12
C LEU A 293 9.58 -17.65 16.72
N ARG A 294 8.33 -17.92 17.07
CA ARG A 294 7.67 -19.17 16.67
C ARG A 294 7.25 -19.04 15.22
N GLU A 295 7.60 -20.01 14.38
CA GLU A 295 7.13 -20.03 12.99
C GLU A 295 5.60 -20.03 12.91
N GLU A 296 4.90 -20.71 13.83
CA GLU A 296 3.43 -20.63 13.93
C GLU A 296 2.92 -19.19 14.05
N ASP A 297 3.50 -18.41 14.96
CA ASP A 297 3.09 -17.02 15.18
C ASP A 297 3.39 -16.16 13.95
N LEU A 298 4.55 -16.39 13.31
CA LEU A 298 4.97 -15.67 12.11
C LEU A 298 4.10 -15.99 10.88
N ASP A 299 3.68 -17.24 10.73
CA ASP A 299 2.87 -17.70 9.60
C ASP A 299 1.37 -17.43 9.80
N THR A 300 0.91 -17.30 11.03
CA THR A 300 -0.51 -17.01 11.33
C THR A 300 -0.80 -15.51 11.50
N THR A 301 0.20 -14.70 11.82
CA THR A 301 0.00 -13.26 12.00
C THR A 301 0.25 -12.50 10.70
N ALA A 302 -0.67 -11.62 10.31
CA ALA A 302 -0.45 -10.71 9.18
C ALA A 302 0.75 -9.78 9.46
N LEU A 303 1.54 -9.50 8.42
CA LEU A 303 2.84 -8.83 8.51
C LEU A 303 2.82 -7.51 9.28
N GLY A 304 1.83 -6.65 9.01
CA GLY A 304 1.71 -5.38 9.72
C GLY A 304 1.08 -5.47 11.11
N ASN A 305 0.48 -6.62 11.45
CA ASN A 305 -0.10 -6.90 12.77
C ASN A 305 0.90 -7.56 13.73
N TYR A 306 2.04 -8.07 13.22
CA TYR A 306 3.05 -8.71 14.07
C TYR A 306 3.75 -7.68 14.95
N SER A 307 3.32 -7.63 16.21
CA SER A 307 3.70 -6.57 17.16
C SER A 307 5.22 -6.40 17.31
N LEU A 308 6.00 -7.47 17.16
CA LEU A 308 7.46 -7.41 17.29
C LEU A 308 8.15 -6.55 16.21
N TYR A 309 7.51 -6.34 15.06
CA TYR A 309 8.07 -5.55 13.95
C TYR A 309 7.76 -4.06 14.03
N ARG A 310 6.75 -3.65 14.82
CA ARG A 310 6.21 -2.28 14.84
C ARG A 310 7.32 -1.23 15.05
N THR A 311 7.40 -0.30 14.11
CA THR A 311 8.34 0.83 14.14
C THR A 311 7.68 2.12 14.58
N ALA A 312 6.36 2.27 14.38
CA ALA A 312 5.62 3.44 14.82
C ALA A 312 4.14 3.14 15.06
N LEU A 313 3.51 4.01 15.85
CA LEU A 313 2.06 4.10 16.00
C LEU A 313 1.53 5.41 15.43
N LEU A 314 0.33 5.35 14.87
CA LEU A 314 -0.46 6.50 14.52
C LEU A 314 -1.77 6.41 15.32
N ILE A 315 -1.84 7.11 16.43
CA ILE A 315 -2.91 7.01 17.42
C ILE A 315 -3.66 8.33 17.56
N ASP A 316 -4.90 8.29 18.02
CA ASP A 316 -5.67 9.50 18.32
C ASP A 316 -4.96 10.40 19.35
N ARG A 317 -4.94 11.72 19.11
CA ARG A 317 -4.35 12.70 20.04
C ARG A 317 -5.20 12.90 21.28
N GLU A 318 -6.50 12.83 21.09
CA GLU A 318 -7.51 13.06 22.12
C GLU A 318 -8.24 11.73 22.36
N CYS A 319 -8.33 11.40 23.64
CA CYS A 319 -9.05 10.26 24.16
C CYS A 319 -10.30 10.74 24.90
N PRO A 320 -11.32 9.89 25.11
CA PRO A 320 -11.31 8.42 25.01
C PRO A 320 -11.54 7.88 23.60
N LEU A 321 -11.02 6.68 23.32
CA LEU A 321 -11.52 5.87 22.21
C LEU A 321 -13.02 5.59 22.42
N PRO A 322 -13.85 5.47 21.37
CA PRO A 322 -15.30 5.25 21.50
C PRO A 322 -15.70 4.00 22.32
N ASP A 323 -14.77 3.05 22.50
CA ASP A 323 -14.93 1.84 23.30
C ASP A 323 -14.49 1.98 24.77
N GLY A 324 -14.06 3.18 25.18
CA GLY A 324 -13.60 3.46 26.55
C GLY A 324 -12.21 2.90 26.88
N SER A 325 -11.45 2.39 25.90
CA SER A 325 -10.09 1.92 26.14
C SER A 325 -9.11 3.10 26.32
N ASP A 326 -8.33 3.05 27.40
CA ASP A 326 -7.40 4.10 27.83
C ASP A 326 -6.01 3.88 27.19
N ASN A 327 -5.96 3.88 25.86
CA ASN A 327 -4.73 3.68 25.07
C ASN A 327 -4.07 4.99 24.60
N CYS A 328 -4.32 6.09 25.31
CA CYS A 328 -3.63 7.35 25.04
C CYS A 328 -2.15 7.17 25.40
N ALA A 329 -1.26 7.32 24.43
CA ALA A 329 0.15 7.35 24.75
C ALA A 329 0.41 8.47 25.77
N PRO A 330 0.98 8.19 26.97
CA PRO A 330 1.52 9.26 27.77
C PRO A 330 2.50 10.05 26.89
N ARG A 331 2.40 11.38 26.91
CA ARG A 331 3.26 12.25 26.09
C ARG A 331 4.72 11.90 26.41
N PRO A 332 5.51 11.36 25.46
CA PRO A 332 6.92 11.12 25.74
C PRO A 332 7.57 12.47 26.06
N PRO A 333 8.47 12.55 27.06
CA PRO A 333 8.98 13.82 27.56
C PRO A 333 9.78 14.64 26.53
N GLU A 334 10.14 14.08 25.38
CA GLU A 334 10.65 14.78 24.18
C GLU A 334 10.51 13.82 22.97
N PRO A 335 10.27 14.32 21.74
CA PRO A 335 10.27 13.48 20.54
C PRO A 335 11.63 12.80 20.38
N ARG A 336 11.66 11.46 20.40
CA ARG A 336 12.93 10.69 20.35
C ARG A 336 13.43 10.47 18.93
N VAL A 337 12.56 10.70 17.93
CA VAL A 337 12.87 10.60 16.51
C VAL A 337 12.26 11.79 15.77
N ILE A 338 12.87 12.19 14.66
CA ILE A 338 12.47 13.34 13.82
C ILE A 338 10.99 13.29 13.42
N ASP A 339 10.42 12.07 13.32
CA ASP A 339 9.04 11.86 12.90
C ASP A 339 8.03 11.82 14.05
N ASP A 340 8.45 11.88 15.33
CA ASP A 340 7.51 12.06 16.45
C ASP A 340 6.83 13.42 16.34
N THR A 341 5.57 13.42 15.90
CA THR A 341 4.81 14.65 15.64
C THR A 341 3.31 14.40 15.74
N ASP A 342 2.58 15.48 16.05
CA ASP A 342 1.15 15.50 15.80
C ASP A 342 0.93 15.67 14.28
N ILE A 343 -0.04 14.94 13.73
CA ILE A 343 -0.54 14.99 12.34
C ILE A 343 -2.06 15.05 12.37
N GLY A 344 -2.64 16.23 12.14
CA GLY A 344 -4.06 16.46 12.26
C GLY A 344 -4.63 16.03 13.63
N LYS A 345 -5.52 15.03 13.60
CA LYS A 345 -6.17 14.45 14.79
C LYS A 345 -5.36 13.35 15.47
N TRP A 346 -4.24 12.95 14.87
CA TRP A 346 -3.45 11.81 15.31
C TRP A 346 -2.05 12.24 15.74
N ARG A 347 -1.40 11.38 16.53
CA ARG A 347 -0.01 11.48 16.91
C ARG A 347 0.74 10.33 16.27
N PHE A 348 1.73 10.68 15.45
CA PHE A 348 2.73 9.74 15.00
C PHE A 348 3.78 9.58 16.12
N ARG A 349 3.85 8.37 16.68
CA ARG A 349 4.81 8.00 17.73
C ARG A 349 5.71 6.91 17.18
N SER A 350 6.93 7.27 16.81
CA SER A 350 8.00 6.31 16.56
C SER A 350 8.31 5.54 17.83
N PHE A 351 8.48 4.23 17.68
CA PHE A 351 9.09 3.42 18.72
C PHE A 351 10.59 3.31 18.56
N CYS A 352 11.15 3.73 17.45
CA CYS A 352 12.57 3.55 17.19
C CYS A 352 13.40 4.63 17.89
N SER A 353 14.70 4.40 18.07
CA SER A 353 15.61 5.38 18.67
C SER A 353 16.99 5.30 18.02
N ALA A 354 17.81 6.34 18.19
CA ALA A 354 19.14 6.36 17.58
C ALA A 354 20.05 5.20 18.06
N ASP A 355 19.84 4.71 19.28
CA ASP A 355 20.60 3.60 19.88
C ASP A 355 19.94 2.22 19.67
N GLY A 356 18.78 2.16 19.01
CA GLY A 356 18.03 0.92 18.79
C GLY A 356 17.29 0.40 20.04
N GLY A 357 17.36 1.10 21.16
CA GLY A 357 16.78 0.69 22.44
C GLY A 357 15.27 0.46 22.40
N ASN A 358 14.75 -0.33 23.36
CA ASN A 358 13.31 -0.43 23.58
C ASN A 358 12.82 0.74 24.46
N ALA A 359 12.21 1.76 23.86
CA ALA A 359 11.71 2.93 24.59
C ALA A 359 10.53 2.61 25.51
N ASP A 360 9.88 1.45 25.35
CA ASP A 360 8.70 1.05 26.13
C ASP A 360 8.77 -0.46 26.48
N PRO A 361 9.15 -0.83 27.71
CA PRO A 361 9.24 -2.22 28.12
C PRO A 361 7.88 -2.93 28.17
N ALA A 362 6.76 -2.20 28.17
CA ALA A 362 5.43 -2.80 28.15
C ALA A 362 5.02 -3.34 26.77
N LEU A 363 5.72 -2.92 25.70
CA LEU A 363 5.45 -3.36 24.34
C LEU A 363 6.61 -4.26 23.88
N PRO A 364 6.42 -5.60 23.85
CA PRO A 364 7.44 -6.49 23.33
C PRO A 364 7.67 -6.14 21.87
N ARG A 365 8.91 -5.76 21.55
CA ARG A 365 9.35 -5.50 20.18
C ARG A 365 10.81 -5.87 19.97
N MET A 366 11.16 -6.11 18.72
CA MET A 366 12.56 -6.13 18.33
C MET A 366 13.19 -4.74 18.56
N PRO A 367 14.53 -4.65 18.70
CA PRO A 367 15.22 -3.37 18.61
C PRO A 367 14.75 -2.61 17.37
N CYS A 368 14.73 -1.27 17.45
CA CYS A 368 14.37 -0.47 16.30
C CYS A 368 15.17 0.82 16.23
N TYR A 369 15.85 1.04 15.11
CA TYR A 369 16.62 2.25 14.89
C TYR A 369 15.83 3.31 14.11
N SER A 370 16.02 4.58 14.45
CA SER A 370 15.26 5.70 13.87
C SER A 370 15.41 5.88 12.35
N ASN A 371 16.43 5.26 11.78
CA ASN A 371 16.86 5.31 10.38
C ASN A 371 16.56 4.01 9.62
N GLU A 372 15.73 3.12 10.18
CA GLU A 372 15.35 1.89 9.50
C GLU A 372 14.60 2.16 8.19
N PRO A 373 15.06 1.61 7.05
CA PRO A 373 14.42 1.85 5.75
C PRO A 373 13.08 1.10 5.58
N VAL A 374 12.81 0.07 6.38
CA VAL A 374 11.54 -0.69 6.36
C VAL A 374 10.71 -0.34 7.58
N ASN A 375 9.54 0.23 7.35
CA ASN A 375 8.68 0.80 8.38
C ASN A 375 7.42 -0.03 8.56
N PHE A 376 7.09 -0.36 9.82
CA PHE A 376 5.87 -1.07 10.21
C PHE A 376 5.03 -0.14 11.09
N ILE A 377 4.09 0.55 10.47
CA ILE A 377 3.25 1.58 11.10
C ILE A 377 1.89 0.97 11.43
N TYR A 378 1.50 1.05 12.70
CA TYR A 378 0.21 0.57 13.16
C TYR A 378 -0.71 1.74 13.53
N THR A 379 -1.89 1.81 12.92
CA THR A 379 -2.80 2.96 13.01
C THR A 379 -4.02 2.68 13.88
N SER A 380 -4.59 3.70 14.51
CA SER A 380 -5.91 3.61 15.12
C SER A 380 -6.99 3.44 14.05
N GLN A 381 -8.13 2.89 14.46
CA GLN A 381 -9.30 2.73 13.58
C GLN A 381 -9.85 4.07 13.08
N SER A 382 -9.60 5.19 13.78
CA SER A 382 -10.04 6.49 13.27
C SER A 382 -9.22 6.94 12.05
N PHE A 383 -8.02 6.40 11.85
CA PHE A 383 -7.18 6.70 10.68
C PHE A 383 -7.51 5.82 9.48
N ILE A 384 -7.73 4.52 9.70
CA ILE A 384 -8.23 3.56 8.71
C ILE A 384 -9.34 2.75 9.41
N ALA A 385 -10.59 3.01 9.07
CA ALA A 385 -11.77 2.51 9.78
C ALA A 385 -11.88 0.99 9.78
N ASP A 386 -11.55 0.37 8.65
CA ASP A 386 -11.70 -1.07 8.43
C ASP A 386 -10.69 -1.57 7.38
N HIS A 387 -10.93 -2.77 6.84
CA HIS A 387 -10.05 -3.35 5.83
C HIS A 387 -9.97 -2.52 4.55
N ASN A 388 -11.07 -1.91 4.10
CA ASN A 388 -11.23 -1.27 2.78
C ASN A 388 -11.12 0.26 2.81
N ASP A 389 -11.13 0.89 3.99
CA ASP A 389 -10.97 2.34 4.18
C ASP A 389 -9.54 2.86 3.88
N ILE A 390 -9.01 2.51 2.71
CA ILE A 390 -7.63 2.76 2.28
C ILE A 390 -7.48 3.92 1.28
N PHE A 391 -8.60 4.50 0.84
CA PHE A 391 -8.64 5.66 -0.06
C PHE A 391 -9.20 6.91 0.61
N ASN A 392 -9.29 6.92 1.94
CA ASN A 392 -9.73 8.10 2.69
C ASN A 392 -8.71 9.25 2.62
N ASP A 393 -9.14 10.43 3.07
CA ASP A 393 -8.35 11.65 2.97
C ASP A 393 -7.01 11.56 3.73
N GLN A 394 -6.99 10.93 4.90
CA GLN A 394 -5.78 10.80 5.73
C GLN A 394 -4.77 9.80 5.16
N VAL A 395 -5.22 8.72 4.52
CA VAL A 395 -4.33 7.79 3.80
C VAL A 395 -3.76 8.45 2.54
N ILE A 396 -4.58 9.17 1.77
CA ILE A 396 -4.11 9.97 0.63
C ILE A 396 -3.07 11.00 1.08
N ALA A 397 -3.33 11.70 2.18
CA ALA A 397 -2.38 12.66 2.76
C ALA A 397 -1.07 12.00 3.19
N PHE A 398 -1.14 10.82 3.81
CA PHE A 398 0.05 10.06 4.18
C PHE A 398 0.88 9.68 2.95
N MET A 399 0.26 9.13 1.91
CA MET A 399 0.95 8.75 0.67
C MET A 399 1.64 9.97 0.03
N ALA A 400 0.93 11.10 -0.09
CA ALA A 400 1.49 12.35 -0.59
C ALA A 400 2.66 12.87 0.27
N THR A 401 2.59 12.68 1.59
CA THR A 401 3.64 13.06 2.53
C THR A 401 4.87 12.16 2.40
N ALA A 402 4.69 10.84 2.28
CA ALA A 402 5.77 9.89 2.07
C ALA A 402 6.53 10.19 0.78
N VAL A 403 5.81 10.48 -0.31
CA VAL A 403 6.41 10.92 -1.58
C VAL A 403 7.16 12.22 -1.41
N SER A 404 6.56 13.21 -0.73
CA SER A 404 7.22 14.50 -0.46
C SER A 404 8.52 14.35 0.35
N LYS A 405 8.55 13.43 1.32
CA LYS A 405 9.75 13.07 2.10
C LYS A 405 10.81 12.45 1.20
N ALA A 406 10.44 11.46 0.39
CA ALA A 406 11.37 10.79 -0.52
C ALA A 406 11.98 11.76 -1.54
N ILE A 407 11.19 12.70 -2.08
CA ILE A 407 11.69 13.75 -2.98
C ILE A 407 12.65 14.69 -2.25
N TYR A 408 12.31 15.10 -1.02
CA TYR A 408 13.18 15.93 -0.19
C TYR A 408 14.54 15.25 0.01
N GLU A 409 14.54 13.98 0.39
CA GLU A 409 15.76 13.20 0.65
C GLU A 409 16.56 12.94 -0.63
N ARG A 410 15.89 12.51 -1.71
CA ARG A 410 16.50 12.26 -3.03
C ARG A 410 17.19 13.49 -3.59
N THR A 411 16.64 14.68 -3.34
CA THR A 411 17.17 15.95 -3.83
C THR A 411 18.06 16.68 -2.83
N ALA A 412 18.41 16.05 -1.70
CA ALA A 412 19.17 16.65 -0.61
C ALA A 412 18.60 18.02 -0.17
N GLY A 413 17.27 18.12 -0.11
CA GLY A 413 16.53 19.33 0.26
C GLY A 413 16.39 20.38 -0.85
N ALA A 414 16.83 20.12 -2.08
CA ALA A 414 16.71 21.07 -3.19
C ALA A 414 15.28 21.19 -3.74
N SER A 415 14.43 20.16 -3.55
CA SER A 415 13.03 20.18 -3.98
C SER A 415 12.10 19.80 -2.84
N TYR A 416 11.22 20.73 -2.46
CA TYR A 416 10.25 20.52 -1.39
C TYR A 416 9.09 21.52 -1.47
N TYR A 417 7.96 21.16 -0.87
CA TYR A 417 6.88 22.09 -0.58
C TYR A 417 7.28 22.94 0.62
N ARG A 418 7.21 24.26 0.49
CA ARG A 418 7.59 25.19 1.57
C ARG A 418 6.82 24.90 2.86
N GLU A 419 5.58 24.45 2.72
CA GLU A 419 4.68 24.03 3.79
C GLU A 419 5.20 22.80 4.55
N CYS A 420 5.97 21.93 3.91
CA CYS A 420 6.59 20.75 4.51
C CYS A 420 7.90 21.04 5.25
N HIS A 421 8.37 22.30 5.30
CA HIS A 421 9.65 22.65 5.94
C HIS A 421 9.48 23.14 7.38
N ASP A 422 10.30 22.63 8.29
CA ASP A 422 10.45 23.16 9.63
C ASP A 422 11.44 24.34 9.63
N PRO A 423 10.99 25.60 9.82
CA PRO A 423 11.88 26.74 9.84
C PRO A 423 12.84 26.75 11.03
N VAL A 424 12.52 26.03 12.12
CA VAL A 424 13.34 25.95 13.33
C VAL A 424 14.42 24.88 13.15
N ARG A 425 14.00 23.65 12.78
CA ARG A 425 14.93 22.53 12.57
C ARG A 425 15.68 22.59 11.24
N LYS A 426 15.27 23.47 10.33
CA LYS A 426 15.80 23.61 8.95
C LYS A 426 15.81 22.28 8.18
N ASN A 427 14.78 21.47 8.39
CA ASN A 427 14.64 20.15 7.81
C ASN A 427 13.18 19.89 7.42
N PHE A 428 12.92 18.80 6.72
CA PHE A 428 11.58 18.31 6.43
C PHE A 428 10.79 18.05 7.73
N SER A 429 9.52 18.47 7.76
CA SER A 429 8.57 18.20 8.83
C SER A 429 7.45 17.31 8.28
N PHE A 430 7.46 16.04 8.66
CA PHE A 430 6.40 15.11 8.29
C PHE A 430 5.03 15.62 8.75
N GLY A 431 4.96 16.15 9.99
CA GLY A 431 3.77 16.73 10.60
C GLY A 431 3.10 17.81 9.74
N LYS A 432 3.87 18.86 9.43
CA LYS A 432 3.36 19.99 8.63
C LYS A 432 3.02 19.58 7.20
N CYS A 433 3.81 18.67 6.64
CA CYS A 433 3.59 18.19 5.29
C CYS A 433 2.29 17.38 5.18
N PHE A 434 2.03 16.52 6.16
CA PHE A 434 0.78 15.80 6.28
C PHE A 434 -0.40 16.75 6.42
N ASP A 435 -0.34 17.73 7.33
CA ASP A 435 -1.43 18.69 7.52
C ASP A 435 -1.74 19.46 6.23
N PHE A 436 -0.70 19.86 5.49
CA PHE A 436 -0.85 20.50 4.18
C PHE A 436 -1.57 19.58 3.18
N HIS A 437 -1.11 18.35 3.01
CA HIS A 437 -1.70 17.40 2.07
C HIS A 437 -3.11 16.96 2.49
N TYR A 438 -3.38 16.84 3.78
CA TYR A 438 -4.70 16.50 4.32
C TYR A 438 -5.73 17.59 4.00
N LEU A 439 -5.39 18.86 4.23
CA LEU A 439 -6.25 19.98 3.87
C LEU A 439 -6.56 19.99 2.36
N LYS A 440 -5.57 19.69 1.52
CA LYS A 440 -5.74 19.58 0.06
C LYS A 440 -6.65 18.41 -0.31
N ALA A 441 -6.41 17.24 0.27
CA ALA A 441 -7.18 16.03 0.01
C ALA A 441 -8.65 16.24 0.37
N THR A 442 -8.95 16.73 1.58
CA THR A 442 -10.33 16.97 2.03
C THR A 442 -11.03 18.06 1.25
N ALA A 443 -10.35 19.17 0.93
CA ALA A 443 -10.94 20.22 0.10
C ALA A 443 -11.31 19.70 -1.29
N MET A 444 -10.46 18.87 -1.88
CA MET A 444 -10.69 18.28 -3.19
C MET A 444 -11.78 17.21 -3.17
N HIS A 445 -11.78 16.33 -2.15
CA HIS A 445 -12.82 15.34 -1.95
C HIS A 445 -14.21 15.99 -1.93
N ARG A 446 -14.40 17.04 -1.13
CA ARG A 446 -15.67 17.79 -1.05
C ARG A 446 -16.05 18.46 -2.36
N ARG A 447 -15.08 18.82 -3.21
CA ARG A 447 -15.34 19.38 -4.54
C ARG A 447 -15.82 18.29 -5.50
N LEU A 448 -15.13 17.15 -5.53
CA LEU A 448 -15.47 16.00 -6.37
C LEU A 448 -16.85 15.43 -6.01
N GLN A 449 -17.17 15.30 -4.72
CA GLN A 449 -18.51 14.88 -4.28
C GLN A 449 -19.60 15.80 -4.81
N ARG A 450 -19.41 17.13 -4.74
CA ARG A 450 -20.39 18.08 -5.27
C ARG A 450 -20.59 17.96 -6.78
N GLN A 451 -19.53 17.66 -7.53
CA GLN A 451 -19.63 17.44 -8.98
C GLN A 451 -20.41 16.16 -9.32
N LEU A 452 -20.30 15.11 -8.50
CA LEU A 452 -21.07 13.87 -8.68
C LEU A 452 -22.55 14.04 -8.32
N SER A 453 -22.86 14.91 -7.36
CA SER A 453 -24.24 15.13 -6.89
C SER A 453 -25.07 16.05 -7.78
N GLU A 454 -24.52 16.62 -8.86
CA GLU A 454 -25.27 17.48 -9.78
C GLU A 454 -26.32 16.66 -10.57
N PRO A 455 -27.60 17.09 -10.62
CA PRO A 455 -28.67 16.29 -11.20
C PRO A 455 -28.56 16.22 -12.73
N GLY A 456 -28.11 15.07 -13.24
CA GLY A 456 -28.03 14.74 -14.66
C GLY A 456 -27.54 13.30 -14.87
N THR A 457 -28.49 12.37 -15.06
CA THR A 457 -28.33 10.91 -15.20
C THR A 457 -27.72 10.18 -14.00
N ARG A 458 -28.57 9.83 -13.02
CA ARG A 458 -28.21 8.91 -11.93
C ARG A 458 -28.03 7.50 -12.52
N SER A 459 -26.79 7.04 -12.64
CA SER A 459 -26.41 5.71 -13.16
C SER A 459 -26.04 4.77 -12.00
N GLU A 460 -25.98 3.46 -12.27
CA GLU A 460 -25.50 2.47 -11.29
C GLU A 460 -24.07 2.80 -10.79
N GLN A 461 -23.28 3.49 -11.62
CA GLN A 461 -21.95 3.98 -11.25
C GLN A 461 -21.99 5.06 -10.16
N ASP A 462 -23.06 5.84 -10.06
CA ASP A 462 -23.15 6.88 -9.03
C ASP A 462 -23.30 6.27 -7.63
N VAL A 463 -23.94 5.10 -7.52
CA VAL A 463 -24.05 4.36 -6.25
C VAL A 463 -22.68 3.88 -5.78
N LEU A 464 -21.85 3.37 -6.71
CA LEU A 464 -20.48 2.94 -6.42
C LEU A 464 -19.57 4.10 -6.02
N TYR A 465 -19.83 5.31 -6.51
CA TYR A 465 -19.04 6.50 -6.20
C TYR A 465 -19.50 7.25 -4.95
N GLU A 466 -20.78 7.12 -4.58
CA GLU A 466 -21.36 7.69 -3.35
C GLU A 466 -21.01 6.87 -2.11
N ASN A 467 -20.83 5.55 -2.23
CA ASN A 467 -20.47 4.65 -1.13
C ASN A 467 -19.06 4.06 -1.31
N PRO A 468 -18.07 4.41 -0.47
CA PRO A 468 -16.89 3.57 -0.32
C PRO A 468 -17.31 2.28 0.41
N LEU A 469 -17.15 1.13 -0.24
CA LEU A 469 -17.28 -0.21 0.36
C LEU A 469 -16.02 -0.58 1.17
#